data_AF-A0AA39SYD7-F1
#
_entry.id   AF-A0AA39SYD7-F1
#
_cell.length_a   1.000
_cell.length_b   1.000
_cell.length_c   1.000
_cell.angle_alpha   90.00
_cell.angle_beta   90.00
_cell.angle_gamma   90.00
#
_symmetry.space_group_name_H-M   'P 1'
#
loop_
_entity.id
_entity.type
_entity.pdbx_description
1 polymer ?
#
loop_
_entity_poly.entity_id
_entity_poly.type
_entity_poly.pdbx_seq_one_letter_code
_entity_poly.pdbx_strand_id
1 'polypeptide(L)'
;MRILGEGPDGGQDNACARARKWILDHGGATHIPSWGKTWLSIFGVCDWSANNPMPPEFWILPSFLPMHPAKMLCYCRMVYMPMSYLYGKRKRAIYVHLRIFTIPTLGCKI
;
A
#
# COMPACT_ATOMS: atom_id res chain seq x y z
N MET A 1 -1.99 -14.11 4.82
CA MET A 1 -1.82 -15.49 4.32
C MET A 1 -0.56 -15.67 3.50
N ARG A 2 -0.38 -14.97 2.37
CA ARG A 2 0.80 -15.16 1.50
C ARG A 2 2.16 -14.85 2.16
N ILE A 3 2.22 -13.80 2.99
CA ILE A 3 3.43 -13.46 3.76
C ILE A 3 3.73 -14.51 4.85
N LEU A 4 2.71 -15.25 5.31
CA LEU A 4 2.86 -16.31 6.32
C LEU A 4 3.33 -17.65 5.71
N GLY A 5 3.62 -17.70 4.41
CA GLY A 5 4.12 -18.92 3.73
C GLY A 5 3.03 -19.76 3.03
N GLU A 6 1.76 -19.42 3.18
CA GLU A 6 0.67 -20.12 2.48
C GLU A 6 0.80 -19.99 0.96
N GLY A 7 0.69 -21.11 0.24
CA GLY A 7 0.72 -21.21 -1.22
C GLY A 7 -0.41 -20.46 -1.95
N PRO A 8 -0.35 -20.30 -3.28
CA PRO A 8 -1.39 -19.61 -4.04
C PRO A 8 -2.76 -20.31 -3.93
N ASP A 9 -2.75 -21.63 -3.80
CA ASP A 9 -3.91 -22.48 -3.54
C ASP A 9 -3.94 -22.97 -2.07
N GLY A 10 -3.17 -22.31 -1.19
CA GLY A 10 -3.06 -22.66 0.22
C GLY A 10 -4.21 -22.14 1.10
N GLY A 11 -4.22 -22.60 2.35
CA GLY A 11 -5.27 -22.34 3.34
C GLY A 11 -6.44 -23.34 3.30
N GLN A 12 -7.21 -23.35 4.39
CA GLN A 12 -8.42 -24.16 4.51
C GLN A 12 -9.38 -23.89 3.34
N ASP A 13 -9.88 -24.95 2.70
CA ASP A 13 -10.82 -24.89 1.57
C ASP A 13 -10.36 -23.99 0.40
N ASN A 14 -9.06 -23.99 0.07
CA ASN A 14 -8.48 -23.15 -0.99
C ASN A 14 -8.78 -21.65 -0.79
N ALA A 15 -8.75 -21.17 0.45
CA ALA A 15 -9.06 -19.78 0.80
C ALA A 15 -8.27 -18.75 -0.02
N CYS A 16 -6.99 -19.01 -0.31
CA CYS A 16 -6.17 -18.10 -1.12
C CYS A 16 -6.66 -17.99 -2.58
N ALA A 17 -7.05 -19.10 -3.21
CA ALA A 17 -7.58 -19.11 -4.57
C ALA A 17 -8.93 -18.40 -4.66
N ARG A 18 -9.82 -18.64 -3.67
CA ARG A 18 -11.11 -17.95 -3.56
C ARG A 18 -10.96 -16.45 -3.34
N ALA A 19 -10.06 -16.04 -2.44
CA ALA A 19 -9.77 -14.63 -2.19
C ALA A 19 -9.20 -13.95 -3.45
N ARG A 20 -8.29 -14.62 -4.18
CA ARG A 20 -7.76 -14.12 -5.45
C ARG A 20 -8.87 -13.94 -6.49
N LYS A 21 -9.76 -14.92 -6.66
CA LYS A 21 -10.90 -14.81 -7.58
C LYS A 21 -11.78 -13.61 -7.22
N TRP A 22 -12.16 -13.48 -5.95
CA TRP A 22 -12.96 -12.36 -5.49
C TRP A 22 -12.29 -10.99 -5.76
N ILE A 23 -10.99 -10.86 -5.48
CA ILE A 23 -10.25 -9.62 -5.76
C ILE A 23 -10.24 -9.29 -7.25
N LEU A 24 -10.03 -10.27 -8.12
CA LEU A 24 -10.02 -10.07 -9.57
C LEU A 24 -11.40 -9.66 -10.09
N ASP A 25 -12.46 -10.30 -9.60
CA ASP A 25 -13.84 -10.00 -9.97
C ASP A 25 -14.26 -8.56 -9.56
N HIS A 26 -13.57 -7.95 -8.59
CA HIS A 26 -13.84 -6.59 -8.08
C HIS A 26 -12.84 -5.52 -8.57
N GLY A 27 -12.18 -5.74 -9.71
CA GLY A 27 -11.27 -4.76 -10.31
C GLY A 27 -9.81 -4.84 -9.83
N GLY A 28 -9.48 -5.89 -9.07
CA GLY A 28 -8.11 -6.21 -8.69
C GLY A 28 -7.47 -5.19 -7.75
N ALA A 29 -6.14 -5.13 -7.77
CA ALA A 29 -5.37 -4.24 -6.91
C ALA A 29 -5.45 -2.75 -7.31
N THR A 30 -6.06 -2.41 -8.45
CA THR A 30 -6.17 -1.01 -8.91
C THR A 30 -7.20 -0.21 -8.12
N HIS A 31 -8.27 -0.88 -7.69
CA HIS A 31 -9.37 -0.32 -6.90
C HIS A 31 -9.13 -0.33 -5.38
N ILE A 32 -7.95 -0.76 -4.92
CA ILE A 32 -7.61 -0.75 -3.50
C ILE A 32 -7.57 0.70 -2.97
N PRO A 33 -8.04 0.98 -1.73
CA PRO A 33 -7.93 2.31 -1.13
C PRO A 33 -6.47 2.79 -1.04
N SER A 34 -6.29 4.12 -0.93
CA SER A 34 -4.98 4.78 -0.92
C SER A 34 -3.99 4.17 0.10
N TRP A 35 -4.43 3.89 1.32
CA TRP A 35 -3.60 3.22 2.32
C TRP A 35 -3.15 1.82 1.89
N GLY A 36 -4.02 1.07 1.23
CA GLY A 36 -3.67 -0.24 0.69
C GLY A 36 -2.63 -0.16 -0.42
N LYS A 37 -2.70 0.87 -1.28
CA LYS A 37 -1.67 1.12 -2.30
C LYS A 37 -0.32 1.42 -1.65
N THR A 38 -0.28 2.22 -0.58
CA THR A 38 0.95 2.49 0.18
C THR A 38 1.57 1.18 0.71
N TRP A 39 0.77 0.29 1.29
CA TRP A 39 1.25 -1.02 1.75
C TRP A 39 1.79 -1.88 0.60
N LEU A 40 1.09 -1.94 -0.54
CA LEU A 40 1.57 -2.68 -1.71
C LEU A 40 2.90 -2.13 -2.24
N SER A 41 3.12 -0.82 -2.20
CA SER A 41 4.41 -0.22 -2.58
C SER A 41 5.51 -0.45 -1.55
N ILE A 42 5.17 -0.47 -0.24
CA ILE A 42 6.11 -0.89 0.81
C ILE A 42 6.56 -2.33 0.57
N PHE A 43 5.64 -3.24 0.22
CA PHE A 43 5.96 -4.63 -0.12
C PHE A 43 6.63 -4.80 -1.49
N GLY A 44 6.77 -3.73 -2.27
CA GLY A 44 7.41 -3.75 -3.60
C GLY A 44 6.56 -4.36 -4.71
N VAL A 45 5.24 -4.52 -4.49
CA VAL A 45 4.29 -5.07 -5.49
C VAL A 45 3.80 -4.01 -6.47
N CYS A 46 3.69 -2.75 -6.02
CA CYS A 46 3.32 -1.60 -6.86
C CYS A 46 4.40 -0.53 -6.81
N ASP A 47 4.55 0.25 -7.89
CA ASP A 47 5.43 1.42 -7.86
C ASP A 47 4.90 2.47 -6.88
N TRP A 48 5.78 3.30 -6.33
CA TRP A 48 5.40 4.41 -5.47
C TRP A 48 4.69 5.54 -6.23
N SER A 49 4.81 5.60 -7.56
CA SER A 49 4.09 6.56 -8.42
C SER A 49 2.56 6.37 -8.39
N ALA A 50 2.10 5.13 -8.16
CA ALA A 50 0.68 4.81 -8.09
C ALA A 50 0.00 5.31 -6.80
N ASN A 51 0.79 5.79 -5.84
CA ASN A 51 0.30 6.33 -4.57
C ASN A 51 0.11 7.84 -4.67
N ASN A 52 -0.93 8.33 -4.01
CA ASN A 52 -1.09 9.76 -3.79
C ASN A 52 0.14 10.31 -3.04
N PRO A 53 0.70 11.45 -3.47
CA PRO A 53 1.89 12.00 -2.84
C PRO A 53 1.62 12.37 -1.39
N MET A 54 2.47 11.86 -0.50
CA MET A 54 2.45 12.16 0.93
C MET A 54 3.76 12.87 1.30
N PRO A 55 3.90 14.16 0.95
CA PRO A 55 5.15 14.90 1.13
C PRO A 55 5.51 14.99 2.62
N PRO A 56 6.73 14.57 3.03
CA PRO A 56 7.20 14.77 4.40
C PRO A 56 7.33 16.27 4.77
N GLU A 57 7.36 17.17 3.79
CA GLU A 57 7.36 18.63 3.97
C GLU A 57 6.10 19.12 4.69
N PHE A 58 5.00 18.37 4.62
CA PHE A 58 3.75 18.64 5.34
C PHE A 58 3.96 18.75 6.86
N TRP A 59 4.99 18.09 7.40
CA TRP A 59 5.30 18.09 8.84
C TRP A 59 6.03 19.34 9.32
N ILE A 60 6.58 20.15 8.40
CA ILE A 60 7.35 21.36 8.70
C ILE A 60 6.47 22.62 8.56
N LEU A 61 5.23 22.46 8.10
CA LEU A 61 4.30 23.58 7.94
C LEU A 61 4.13 24.35 9.25
N PRO A 62 3.95 25.68 9.20
CA PRO A 62 3.72 26.49 10.40
C PRO A 62 2.35 26.19 11.01
N SER A 63 2.27 26.20 12.34
CA SER A 63 1.08 25.88 13.15
C SER A 63 -0.15 26.75 12.88
N PHE A 64 0.06 27.90 12.25
CA PHE A 64 -1.01 28.81 11.84
C PHE A 64 -1.92 28.21 10.75
N LEU A 65 -1.39 27.37 9.85
CA LEU A 65 -2.18 26.78 8.77
C LEU A 65 -3.26 25.81 9.30
N PRO A 66 -4.45 25.74 8.66
CA PRO A 66 -5.52 24.84 9.08
C PRO A 66 -5.15 23.36 8.86
N MET A 67 -4.30 23.08 7.87
CA MET A 67 -3.77 21.75 7.57
C MET A 67 -2.52 21.39 8.39
N HIS A 68 -2.26 22.04 9.53
CA HIS A 68 -1.10 21.70 10.35
C HIS A 68 -1.29 20.33 11.03
N PRO A 69 -0.26 19.46 11.08
CA PRO A 69 -0.36 18.13 11.71
C PRO A 69 -0.80 18.15 13.19
N ALA A 70 -0.58 19.27 13.91
CA ALA A 70 -1.05 19.42 15.29
C ALA A 70 -2.56 19.62 15.42
N LYS A 71 -3.25 20.02 14.34
CA LYS A 71 -4.72 20.16 14.30
C LYS A 71 -5.41 18.90 13.77
N MET A 72 -4.66 17.91 13.31
CA MET A 72 -5.20 16.62 12.89
C MET A 72 -5.53 15.72 14.08
N LEU A 73 -6.49 14.81 13.88
CA LEU A 73 -6.78 13.75 14.84
C LEU A 73 -5.49 12.98 15.20
N CYS A 74 -5.31 12.68 16.49
CA CYS A 74 -4.11 12.01 17.00
C CYS A 74 -3.82 10.68 16.29
N TYR A 75 -4.87 9.93 15.94
CA TYR A 75 -4.78 8.68 15.18
C TYR A 75 -4.23 8.91 13.77
N CYS A 76 -4.78 9.88 13.04
CA CYS A 76 -4.28 10.25 11.71
C CYS A 76 -2.81 10.67 11.79
N ARG A 77 -2.43 11.47 12.80
CA ARG A 77 -1.04 11.88 12.99
C ARG A 77 -0.09 10.70 13.15
N MET A 78 -0.44 9.72 13.98
CA MET A 78 0.41 8.55 14.22
C MET A 78 0.56 7.64 13.01
N VAL A 79 -0.46 7.55 12.15
CA VAL A 79 -0.41 6.71 10.94
C VAL A 79 0.31 7.41 9.79
N TYR A 80 0.02 8.70 9.55
CA TYR A 80 0.57 9.43 8.42
C TYR A 80 2.07 9.74 8.59
N MET A 81 2.57 9.92 9.82
CA MET A 81 3.98 10.22 10.10
C MET A 81 4.95 9.16 9.57
N PRO A 82 4.83 7.86 9.94
CA PRO A 82 5.69 6.82 9.40
C PRO A 82 5.44 6.60 7.90
N MET A 83 4.20 6.75 7.42
CA MET A 83 3.88 6.58 6.00
C MET A 83 4.57 7.64 5.12
N SER A 84 4.57 8.92 5.51
CA SER A 84 5.27 9.98 4.77
C SER A 84 6.78 9.81 4.80
N TYR A 85 7.34 9.29 5.91
CA TYR A 85 8.76 8.98 5.99
C TYR A 85 9.14 7.86 5.01
N LEU A 86 8.33 6.81 4.93
CA LEU A 86 8.52 5.69 3.98
C LEU A 86 8.35 6.15 2.52
N TYR A 87 7.37 7.03 2.26
CA TYR A 87 7.15 7.64 0.95
C TYR A 87 8.35 8.49 0.51
N GLY A 88 8.85 9.37 1.39
CA GLY A 88 10.01 10.23 1.11
C GLY A 88 11.30 9.44 0.85
N LYS A 89 11.52 8.34 1.59
CA LYS A 89 12.67 7.44 1.36
C LYS A 89 12.44 6.46 0.18
N ARG A 90 11.22 6.38 -0.37
CA ARG A 90 10.79 5.37 -1.36
C ARG A 90 11.28 3.96 -1.03
N LYS A 91 11.22 3.57 0.26
CA LYS A 91 11.75 2.27 0.70
C LYS A 91 10.86 1.16 0.15
N ARG A 92 11.45 0.29 -0.67
CA ARG A 92 10.83 -0.98 -1.09
C ARG A 92 11.41 -2.07 -0.21
N ALA A 93 10.57 -2.75 0.57
CA ALA A 93 10.97 -4.03 1.12
C ALA A 93 11.07 -5.00 -0.05
N ILE A 94 12.27 -5.54 -0.30
CA ILE A 94 12.53 -6.48 -1.39
C ILE A 94 11.89 -7.81 -1.02
N TYR A 95 10.55 -7.90 -1.09
CA TYR A 95 9.84 -9.18 -1.17
C TYR A 95 9.68 -9.58 -2.65
N VAL A 96 10.80 -9.52 -3.39
CA VAL A 96 10.87 -9.89 -4.82
C VAL A 96 10.70 -11.41 -5.02
N HIS A 97 10.74 -12.20 -3.95
CA HIS A 97 10.52 -13.65 -4.06
C HIS A 97 9.05 -14.07 -4.15
N LEU A 98 8.10 -13.14 -4.02
CA LEU A 98 6.69 -13.36 -4.38
C LEU A 98 6.43 -13.00 -5.85
N ARG A 99 7.10 -13.71 -6.78
CA ARG A 99 6.72 -13.79 -8.22
C ARG A 99 5.37 -14.48 -8.45
N ILE A 100 4.42 -14.27 -7.55
CA ILE A 100 3.07 -14.85 -7.60
C ILE A 100 2.02 -13.73 -7.73
N PHE A 101 2.47 -12.47 -7.71
CA PHE A 101 1.74 -11.31 -8.21
C PHE A 101 2.13 -10.95 -9.65
N THR A 102 2.42 -11.93 -10.52
CA THR A 102 2.15 -11.76 -11.95
C THR A 102 0.63 -11.71 -12.14
N ILE A 103 0.00 -10.64 -11.64
CA ILE A 103 -1.27 -10.16 -12.15
C ILE A 103 -0.92 -9.58 -13.52
N PRO A 104 -1.37 -10.16 -14.64
CA PRO A 104 -1.00 -9.72 -15.98
C PRO A 104 -1.51 -8.32 -16.37
N THR A 105 -2.07 -7.57 -15.42
CA THR A 105 -2.72 -6.27 -15.66
C THR A 105 -2.01 -5.11 -14.97
N LEU A 106 -0.70 -5.22 -14.69
CA LEU A 106 0.14 -4.06 -14.35
C LEU A 106 0.36 -3.16 -15.59
N GLY A 107 -0.75 -2.67 -16.15
CA GLY A 107 -0.85 -1.37 -16.79
C GLY A 107 -0.97 -0.25 -15.75
N CYS A 108 -0.33 -0.39 -14.58
CA CYS A 108 -0.26 0.68 -13.59
C CYS A 108 0.89 1.61 -13.98
N LYS A 109 0.69 2.33 -15.08
CA LYS A 109 1.23 3.68 -15.25
C LYS A 109 0.08 4.61 -14.93
N ILE A 110 0.16 5.25 -13.77
CA ILE A 110 -0.39 6.59 -13.57
C ILE A 110 0.81 7.44 -13.14
#